data_AF-A0A927AJH6-F1
#
_entry.id   AF-A0A927AJH6-F1
#
_cell.length_a   1.000
_cell.length_b   1.000
_cell.length_c   1.000
_cell.angle_alpha   90.00
_cell.angle_beta   90.00
_cell.angle_gamma   90.00
#
_symmetry.space_group_name_H-M   'P 1'
#
loop_
_entity.id
_entity.type
_entity.pdbx_description
1 polymer ?
#
loop_
_entity_poly.entity_id
_entity_poly.type
_entity_poly.pdbx_seq_one_letter_code
_entity_poly.pdbx_strand_id
1 'polypeptide(L)' 'MALTVSAANSPALSNPVGRQSWPGLIEAYRQYLPVTDTTPVVTLLEGNTPLIPVPAI' A
#
# COMPACT_ATOMS: atom_id res chain seq x y z
N MET A 1 11.51 2.41 48.26
CA MET A 1 12.66 2.94 47.50
C MET A 1 12.93 1.93 46.39
N ALA A 2 12.41 2.20 45.20
CA ALA A 2 12.18 1.19 44.18
C ALA A 2 13.44 0.85 43.38
N LEU A 3 13.69 -0.44 43.19
CA LEU A 3 14.57 -0.99 42.16
C LEU A 3 13.66 -1.63 41.10
N THR A 4 13.75 -1.17 39.84
CA THR A 4 13.57 -2.00 38.64
C THR A 4 14.29 -1.33 37.47
N VAL A 5 15.32 -1.97 36.93
CA VAL A 5 15.87 -1.66 35.60
C VAL A 5 14.87 -2.17 34.58
N SER A 6 14.31 -1.28 33.76
CA SER A 6 13.42 -1.65 32.64
C SER A 6 14.20 -1.62 31.33
N ALA A 7 14.46 -2.80 30.78
CA ALA A 7 14.96 -2.98 29.43
C ALA A 7 13.81 -2.74 28.44
N ALA A 8 13.69 -1.54 27.87
CA ALA A 8 12.77 -1.30 26.73
C ALA A 8 12.94 0.08 26.07
N ASN A 9 14.15 0.47 25.64
CA ASN A 9 14.28 1.53 24.62
C ASN A 9 14.84 0.92 23.33
N SER A 10 13.96 0.31 22.55
CA SER A 10 14.21 -0.02 21.16
C SER A 10 12.92 0.22 20.38
N PRO A 11 12.69 1.41 19.80
CA PRO A 11 11.63 1.56 18.82
C PRO A 11 12.13 0.95 17.51
N ALA A 12 11.82 -0.34 17.35
CA ALA A 12 11.57 -1.06 16.10
C ALA A 12 12.20 -0.51 14.80
N LEU A 13 13.36 -1.04 14.42
CA LEU A 13 13.69 -1.24 13.00
C LEU A 13 13.04 -2.55 12.52
N SER A 14 11.71 -2.56 12.45
CA SER A 14 11.00 -3.70 11.88
C SER A 14 9.75 -3.22 11.15
N ASN A 15 9.94 -2.35 10.17
CA ASN A 15 8.96 -2.30 9.11
C ASN A 15 9.45 -3.28 8.03
N PRO A 16 8.97 -4.54 7.99
CA PRO A 16 9.11 -5.29 6.75
C PRO A 16 8.47 -4.40 5.69
N VAL A 17 9.19 -4.13 4.59
CA VAL A 17 8.61 -3.46 3.43
C VAL A 17 7.55 -4.42 2.89
N GLY A 18 6.37 -4.41 3.51
CA GLY A 18 5.22 -5.12 3.03
C GLY A 18 4.97 -4.61 1.63
N ARG A 19 4.85 -5.51 0.65
CA ARG A 19 4.34 -5.13 -0.67
C ARG A 19 3.07 -4.31 -0.42
N GLN A 20 3.11 -3.04 -0.79
CA GLN A 20 1.92 -2.20 -0.77
C GLN A 20 0.89 -2.91 -1.65
N SER A 21 -0.27 -3.24 -1.07
CA SER A 21 -1.36 -3.85 -1.82
C SER A 21 -1.81 -2.91 -2.93
N TRP A 22 -2.15 -3.46 -4.10
CA TRP A 22 -2.72 -2.65 -5.18
C TRP A 22 -4.05 -2.04 -4.72
N PRO A 23 -4.23 -0.71 -4.80
CA PRO A 23 -5.41 -0.04 -4.22
C PRO A 23 -6.67 -0.06 -5.11
N GLY A 24 -6.56 -0.57 -6.35
CA GLY A 24 -7.61 -0.44 -7.38
C GLY A 24 -7.37 0.75 -8.32
N LEU A 25 -8.11 0.79 -9.43
CA LEU A 25 -7.86 1.74 -10.51
C LEU A 25 -8.08 3.19 -10.09
N ILE A 26 -9.19 3.45 -9.38
CA ILE A 26 -9.58 4.80 -8.99
C ILE A 26 -8.51 5.47 -8.14
N GLU A 27 -8.01 4.78 -7.11
CA GLU A 27 -6.99 5.34 -6.21
C GLU A 27 -5.61 5.41 -6.87
N ALA A 28 -5.21 4.39 -7.65
CA ALA A 28 -3.91 4.41 -8.34
C ALA A 28 -3.77 5.55 -9.35
N TYR A 29 -4.87 5.97 -9.98
CA TYR A 29 -4.89 6.97 -11.04
C TYR A 29 -5.72 8.21 -10.71
N ARG A 30 -6.04 8.45 -9.43
CA ARG A 30 -6.93 9.53 -8.97
C ARG A 30 -6.61 10.90 -9.57
N GLN A 31 -5.32 11.23 -9.69
CA GLN A 31 -4.84 12.49 -10.27
C GLN A 31 -5.20 12.71 -11.75
N TYR A 32 -5.54 11.63 -12.47
CA TYR A 32 -5.87 11.65 -13.90
C TYR A 32 -7.36 11.45 -14.17
N LEU A 33 -8.14 11.10 -13.13
CA LEU A 33 -9.56 10.81 -13.24
C LEU A 33 -10.38 12.01 -12.74
N PRO A 34 -11.56 12.28 -13.33
CA PRO A 34 -12.44 13.36 -12.87
C PRO A 34 -13.23 12.91 -11.62
N VAL A 35 -12.52 12.61 -10.52
CA VAL A 35 -13.09 12.17 -9.25
C VAL A 35 -12.81 13.19 -8.15
N THR A 36 -13.79 13.37 -7.26
CA THR A 36 -13.71 14.29 -6.11
C THR A 36 -13.58 13.50 -4.81
N ASP A 37 -13.29 14.19 -3.71
CA ASP A 37 -13.25 13.59 -2.36
C ASP A 37 -14.60 13.06 -1.90
N THR A 38 -15.69 13.53 -2.51
CA THR A 38 -17.05 13.04 -2.26
C THR A 38 -17.45 11.88 -3.17
N THR A 39 -16.62 11.51 -4.15
CA THR A 39 -16.89 10.38 -5.04
C THR A 39 -16.65 9.08 -4.27
N PRO A 40 -17.69 8.26 -4.02
CA PRO A 40 -17.50 6.99 -3.32
C PRO A 40 -16.67 6.04 -4.19
N VAL A 41 -15.62 5.46 -3.59
CA VAL A 41 -14.76 4.51 -4.27
C VAL A 41 -15.33 3.11 -4.11
N VAL A 42 -15.75 2.52 -5.23
CA VAL A 42 -16.13 1.12 -5.34
C VAL A 42 -15.07 0.43 -6.18
N THR A 43 -14.40 -0.57 -5.63
CA THR A 43 -13.26 -1.25 -6.24
C THR A 43 -13.35 -2.75 -6.03
N LEU A 44 -12.93 -3.51 -7.04
CA LEU A 44 -12.67 -4.94 -6.93
C LEU A 44 -11.16 -5.22 -6.98
N LEU A 45 -10.35 -4.19 -6.73
CA LEU A 45 -8.89 -4.19 -6.88
C LEU A 45 -8.47 -4.45 -8.34
N GLU A 46 -9.28 -3.97 -9.29
CA GLU A 46 -9.04 -4.08 -10.73
C GLU A 46 -7.83 -3.27 -11.21
N GLY A 47 -7.32 -3.61 -12.39
CA GLY A 47 -6.10 -3.02 -12.94
C GLY A 47 -4.85 -3.76 -12.49
N ASN A 48 -3.68 -3.14 -12.66
CA ASN A 48 -2.36 -3.73 -12.37
C ASN A 48 -2.19 -5.17 -12.91
N THR A 49 -2.81 -5.46 -14.05
CA THR A 49 -2.70 -6.75 -14.70
C THR A 49 -1.27 -6.91 -15.21
N PRO A 50 -0.57 -8.03 -14.89
CA PRO A 50 0.79 -8.23 -15.34
C PRO A 50 0.92 -8.10 -16.86
N LEU A 51 1.81 -7.24 -17.31
CA LEU A 51 2.21 -7.19 -18.72
C LEU A 51 3.27 -8.27 -18.95
N ILE A 52 2.83 -9.41 -19.49
CA ILE A 52 3.72 -10.55 -19.73
C ILE A 52 4.38 -10.36 -21.11
N PRO A 53 5.73 -10.33 -21.18
CA PRO A 53 6.42 -10.20 -22.46
C PRO A 53 6.20 -11.44 -23.33
N VAL A 54 5.96 -11.23 -24.63
CA VAL A 54 5.92 -12.30 -25.62
C VAL A 54 7.30 -12.39 -26.29
N PRO A 55 8.03 -13.52 -26.17
CA PRO A 55 9.41 -13.60 -26.61
C PRO A 55 9.59 -13.69 -28.14
N ALA A 56 8.55 -14.07 -28.89
CA ALA A 56 8.57 -14.15 -30.35
C ALA A 56 7.15 -13.94 -30.92
N ILE A 57 7.04 -13.38 -32.13
CA ILE A 57 5.78 -13.08 -32.82
C ILE A 57 5.45 -14.10 -33.92
#